data_AF-A0A7X2P861-F1
#
_entry.id   AF-A0A7X2P861-F1
#
_cell.length_a   1.000
_cell.length_b   1.000
_cell.length_c   1.000
_cell.angle_alpha   90.00
_cell.angle_beta   90.00
_cell.angle_gamma   90.00
#
_symmetry.space_group_name_H-M   'P 1'
#
loop_
_entity.id
_entity.type
_entity.pdbx_description
1 polymer ?
#
loop_
_entity_poly.entity_id
_entity_poly.type
_entity_poly.pdbx_seq_one_letter_code
_entity_poly.pdbx_strand_id
1 'polypeptide(L)'
;MFGNKETKEEKQARKEQELMARYGLEDVSPEYADAVKKAVSGLTGSSMIELGTALSGSAQDVAKLTLLRAIVEQNFIIIRELDKIAKK
;
A
#
# COMPACT_ATOMS: atom_id res chain seq x y z
N MET A 1 12.40 28.34 13.18
CA MET A 1 11.76 27.22 13.89
C MET A 1 12.14 25.93 13.15
N PHE A 2 13.15 25.21 13.63
CA PHE A 2 13.47 23.88 13.09
C PHE A 2 12.55 22.88 13.79
N GLY A 3 11.37 22.68 13.21
CA GLY A 3 10.39 21.71 13.70
C GLY A 3 10.99 20.30 13.73
N ASN A 4 10.57 19.52 14.72
CA ASN A 4 10.89 18.10 14.87
C ASN A 4 10.86 17.41 13.50
N LYS A 5 12.04 17.00 13.02
CA LYS A 5 12.14 16.18 11.81
C LYS A 5 11.62 14.79 12.18
N GLU A 6 10.46 14.45 11.63
CA GLU A 6 9.93 13.09 11.63
C GLU A 6 11.03 12.09 11.24
N THR A 7 11.17 11.01 12.02
CA THR A 7 12.13 9.96 11.73
C THR A 7 11.70 9.16 10.48
N LYS A 8 12.63 8.42 9.87
CA LYS A 8 12.30 7.57 8.72
C LYS A 8 11.23 6.52 9.07
N GLU A 9 11.29 5.99 10.28
CA GLU A 9 10.36 4.98 10.80
C GLU A 9 8.97 5.57 11.03
N GLU A 10 8.88 6.76 11.62
CA GLU A 10 7.61 7.49 11.79
C GLU A 10 6.96 7.80 10.43
N LYS A 11 7.75 8.28 9.47
CA LYS A 11 7.28 8.58 8.11
C LYS A 11 6.76 7.33 7.39
N GLN A 12 7.42 6.20 7.61
CA GLN A 12 7.04 4.92 7.05
C GLN A 12 5.73 4.43 7.67
N ALA A 13 5.62 4.43 9.00
CA ALA A 13 4.42 4.05 9.71
C ALA A 13 3.20 4.91 9.32
N ARG A 14 3.39 6.24 9.15
CA ARG A 14 2.32 7.12 8.66
C ARG A 14 1.83 6.72 7.26
N LYS A 15 2.76 6.46 6.33
CA LYS A 15 2.39 6.03 4.96
C LYS A 15 1.68 4.68 4.94
N GLU A 16 2.08 3.76 5.82
CA GLU A 16 1.40 2.48 5.97
C GLU A 16 -0.04 2.69 6.44
N GLN A 17 -0.25 3.53 7.47
CA GLN A 17 -1.59 3.89 7.94
C GLN A 17 -2.43 4.57 6.85
N GLU A 18 -1.86 5.52 6.10
CA GLU A 18 -2.56 6.19 4.99
C GLU A 18 -3.01 5.21 3.90
N LEU A 19 -2.19 4.20 3.57
CA LEU A 19 -2.54 3.16 2.60
C LEU A 19 -3.63 2.23 3.14
N MET A 20 -3.52 1.81 4.41
CA MET A 20 -4.56 1.00 5.04
C MET A 20 -5.91 1.73 5.05
N ALA A 21 -5.94 3.00 5.43
CA ALA A 21 -7.13 3.84 5.40
C ALA A 21 -7.71 3.98 3.98
N ARG A 22 -6.85 4.27 2.99
CA ARG A 22 -7.26 4.43 1.59
C ARG A 22 -7.99 3.21 1.04
N TYR A 23 -7.56 2.01 1.40
CA TYR A 23 -8.15 0.76 0.93
C TYR A 23 -9.17 0.14 1.90
N GLY A 24 -9.46 0.80 3.02
CA GLY A 24 -10.40 0.32 4.03
C GLY A 24 -9.94 -0.97 4.71
N LEU A 25 -8.62 -1.08 4.94
CA LEU A 25 -7.96 -2.23 5.55
C LEU A 25 -7.76 -2.07 7.08
N GLU A 26 -8.25 -0.98 7.65
CA GLU A 26 -8.07 -0.65 9.09
C GLU A 26 -8.83 -1.60 10.02
N ASP A 27 -9.89 -2.24 9.53
CA ASP A 27 -10.77 -3.13 10.28
C ASP A 27 -10.67 -4.59 9.81
N VAL A 28 -9.56 -4.98 9.17
CA VAL A 28 -9.33 -6.38 8.81
C VAL A 28 -9.12 -7.20 10.09
N SER A 29 -9.66 -8.43 10.13
CA SER A 29 -9.56 -9.30 11.30
C SER A 29 -8.11 -9.47 11.79
N PRO A 30 -7.88 -9.59 13.11
CA PRO A 30 -6.54 -9.74 13.69
C PRO A 30 -5.72 -10.91 13.10
N GLU A 31 -6.41 -11.98 12.68
CA GLU A 31 -5.81 -13.14 12.01
C GLU A 31 -5.10 -12.77 10.70
N TYR A 32 -5.60 -11.76 9.97
CA TYR A 32 -5.05 -11.31 8.69
C TYR A 32 -4.32 -9.96 8.77
N ALA A 33 -4.35 -9.30 9.92
CA ALA A 33 -3.75 -7.98 10.12
C ALA A 33 -2.24 -7.97 9.81
N ASP A 34 -1.50 -9.00 10.22
CA ASP A 34 -0.06 -9.11 9.94
C ASP A 34 0.22 -9.33 8.45
N ALA A 35 -0.59 -10.13 7.76
CA ALA A 35 -0.45 -10.37 6.32
C ALA A 35 -0.73 -9.09 5.51
N VAL A 36 -1.78 -8.35 5.88
CA VAL A 36 -2.13 -7.06 5.29
C VAL A 36 -1.03 -6.03 5.55
N LYS A 37 -0.54 -5.93 6.79
CA LYS A 37 0.55 -5.01 7.14
C LYS A 37 1.81 -5.30 6.34
N LYS A 38 2.20 -6.57 6.21
CA LYS A 38 3.36 -6.99 5.40
C LYS A 38 3.19 -6.63 3.91
N ALA A 39 1.99 -6.79 3.36
CA ALA A 39 1.69 -6.40 1.98
C ALA A 39 1.81 -4.87 1.79
N VAL A 40 1.27 -4.08 2.72
CA VAL A 40 1.35 -2.61 2.71
C VAL A 40 2.79 -2.11 2.89
N SER A 41 3.56 -2.70 3.80
CA SER A 41 4.99 -2.38 3.99
C SER A 41 5.81 -2.66 2.73
N GLY A 42 5.46 -3.68 1.93
CA GLY A 42 6.12 -3.94 0.64
C GLY A 42 5.86 -2.86 -0.42
N LEU A 43 4.73 -2.16 -0.35
CA LEU A 43 4.29 -1.17 -1.35
C LEU A 43 4.75 0.26 -1.04
N THR A 44 4.90 0.61 0.23
CA THR A 44 5.37 1.94 0.65
C THR A 44 6.76 2.31 0.09
N GLY A 45 7.56 1.31 -0.31
CA GLY A 45 8.82 1.49 -1.05
C GLY A 45 8.69 1.56 -2.57
N SER A 46 7.58 1.08 -3.16
CA SER A 46 7.38 1.06 -4.62
C SER A 46 7.13 2.46 -5.19
N SER A 47 6.61 3.40 -4.39
CA SER A 47 6.23 4.73 -4.88
C SER A 47 7.38 5.53 -5.49
N MET A 48 8.62 5.33 -5.02
CA MET A 48 9.80 5.99 -5.61
C MET A 48 10.22 5.36 -6.94
N ILE A 49 10.07 4.04 -7.06
CA ILE A 49 10.31 3.30 -8.30
C ILE A 49 9.25 3.65 -9.34
N GLU A 50 7.98 3.73 -8.93
CA GLU A 50 6.87 4.18 -9.76
C GLU A 50 7.11 5.60 -10.28
N LEU A 51 7.51 6.54 -9.42
CA LEU A 51 7.81 7.91 -9.83
C LEU A 51 9.00 7.99 -10.79
N GLY A 52 10.10 7.29 -10.50
CA GLY A 52 11.26 7.25 -11.39
C GLY A 52 10.90 6.67 -12.76
N THR A 53 10.12 5.60 -12.78
CA THR A 53 9.68 4.96 -14.04
C THR A 53 8.65 5.83 -14.79
N ALA A 54 7.79 6.56 -14.10
CA ALA A 54 6.87 7.50 -14.74
C ALA A 54 7.61 8.68 -15.41
N LEU A 55 8.74 9.12 -14.84
CA LEU A 55 9.53 10.24 -15.36
C LEU A 55 10.49 9.84 -16.48
N SER A 56 11.10 8.65 -16.42
CA SER A 56 12.16 8.25 -17.34
C SER A 56 12.03 6.84 -17.91
N GLY A 57 10.97 6.11 -17.58
CA GLY A 57 10.73 4.75 -18.05
C GLY A 57 10.17 4.72 -19.47
N SER A 58 10.29 3.56 -20.12
CA SER A 58 9.63 3.34 -21.41
C SER A 58 8.11 3.28 -21.23
N ALA A 59 7.34 3.57 -22.30
CA ALA A 59 5.88 3.43 -22.26
C ALA A 59 5.44 2.01 -21.84
N GLN A 60 6.21 0.98 -22.22
CA GLN A 60 5.96 -0.40 -21.82
C GLN A 60 6.17 -0.60 -20.32
N ASP A 61 7.20 -0.01 -19.73
CA ASP A 61 7.48 -0.14 -18.30
C ASP A 61 6.45 0.60 -17.45
N VAL A 62 6.03 1.79 -17.88
CA VAL A 62 4.92 2.52 -17.25
C VAL A 62 3.65 1.69 -17.28
N ALA A 63 3.29 1.11 -18.43
CA ALA A 63 2.10 0.27 -18.55
C ALA A 63 2.14 -0.97 -17.64
N LYS A 64 3.30 -1.65 -17.54
CA LYS A 64 3.49 -2.79 -16.63
C LYS A 64 3.27 -2.39 -15.17
N LEU A 65 3.86 -1.27 -14.74
CA LEU A 65 3.69 -0.78 -13.37
C LEU A 65 2.25 -0.40 -13.06
N THR A 66 1.56 0.26 -14.00
CA THR A 66 0.13 0.57 -13.86
C THR A 66 -0.71 -0.71 -13.66
N LEU A 67 -0.44 -1.75 -14.45
CA LEU A 67 -1.15 -3.04 -14.31
C LEU A 67 -0.85 -3.73 -12.97
N LEU A 68 0.42 -3.77 -12.56
CA LEU A 68 0.82 -4.36 -11.27
C LEU A 68 0.15 -3.64 -10.11
N ARG A 69 0.07 -2.31 -10.17
CA ARG A 69 -0.65 -1.52 -9.18
C ARG A 69 -2.14 -1.86 -9.15
N ALA A 70 -2.79 -1.94 -10.31
CA ALA A 70 -4.21 -2.31 -10.38
C ALA A 70 -4.48 -3.70 -9.77
N ILE A 71 -3.59 -4.67 -9.98
CA ILE A 71 -3.69 -6.02 -9.38
C ILE A 71 -3.58 -5.95 -7.85
N VAL A 72 -2.65 -5.16 -7.33
CA VAL A 72 -2.49 -4.97 -5.88
C VAL A 72 -3.74 -4.34 -5.27
N GLU A 73 -4.28 -3.30 -5.90
CA GLU A 73 -5.50 -2.63 -5.46
C GLU A 73 -6.70 -3.60 -5.46
N GLN A 74 -6.82 -4.44 -6.49
CA GLN A 74 -7.82 -5.50 -6.55
C GLN A 74 -7.66 -6.52 -5.40
N ASN A 75 -6.43 -6.92 -5.06
CA ASN A 75 -6.18 -7.86 -3.97
C ASN A 75 -6.64 -7.32 -2.61
N PHE A 76 -6.47 -6.02 -2.36
CA PHE A 76 -6.98 -5.41 -1.12
C PHE A 76 -8.50 -5.41 -1.04
N ILE A 77 -9.18 -5.18 -2.16
CA ILE A 77 -10.64 -5.31 -2.23
C ILE A 77 -11.07 -6.74 -1.91
N ILE A 78 -10.40 -7.75 -2.51
CA ILE A 78 -10.69 -9.17 -2.24
C ILE A 78 -10.52 -9.50 -0.76
N ILE A 79 -9.40 -9.08 -0.15
CA ILE A 79 -9.14 -9.30 1.28
C ILE A 79 -10.28 -8.72 2.13
N ARG A 80 -10.71 -7.49 1.83
CA ARG A 80 -11.80 -6.83 2.56
C ARG A 80 -13.14 -7.55 2.39
N GLU A 81 -13.47 -8.01 1.19
CA GLU A 81 -14.72 -8.74 0.95
C GLU A 81 -14.71 -10.14 1.60
N LEU A 82 -13.58 -10.85 1.56
CA LEU A 82 -13.42 -12.12 2.26
C LEU A 82 -13.57 -11.96 3.78
N ASP A 83 -12.97 -10.91 4.36
CA ASP A 83 -13.10 -10.58 5.78
C ASP A 83 -14.57 -10.31 6.18
N LYS A 84 -15.30 -9.52 5.37
CA LYS A 84 -16.73 -9.28 5.57
C LYS A 84 -17.56 -10.56 5.50
N ILE A 85 -17.20 -11.50 4.62
CA ILE A 85 -17.90 -12.79 4.51
C ILE A 85 -17.60 -13.64 5.74
N ALA A 86 -16.35 -13.71 6.20
CA ALA A 86 -15.95 -14.51 7.35
C ALA A 86 -16.57 -14.03 8.69
N LYS A 87 -16.87 -12.73 8.80
CA LYS A 87 -17.53 -12.13 9.97
C LYS A 87 -19.06 -12.33 10.02
N LYS A 88 -19.69 -12.86 8.95
CA LYS A 88 -21.12 -13.19 8.91
C LYS A 88 -21.38 -14.60 9.43
#